data_AF-A0A1Y5IAN1-F1
#
_entry.id   AF-A0A1Y5IAN1-F1
#
_cell.length_a   1.000
_cell.length_b   1.000
_cell.length_c   1.000
_cell.angle_alpha   90.00
_cell.angle_beta   90.00
_cell.angle_gamma   90.00
#
_symmetry.space_group_name_H-M   'P 1'
#
loop_
_entity.id
_entity.type
_entity.pdbx_description
1 polymer ?
#
loop_
_entity_poly.entity_id
_entity_poly.type
_entity_poly.pdbx_seq_one_letter_code
_entity_poly.pdbx_strand_id
1 'polypeptide(L)'
;MIPFVALDVNPEVVRDGRAADKSVFFGDAGSPELLKKVGADRASCAIVALSSPAANYRAVWTLSKNFSNVQTYVKADGVEGGLILEKAGAKAVVPESLEPSLQLAAACLRESKMSPNDITVAIDTYRRNQLKMLKKSRSRGFADYSSVNYGGVSADQVSVDEDVSA
;
A
#
# COMPACT_ATOMS: atom_id res chain seq x y z
N MET A 1 0.01 21.56 9.95
CA MET A 1 0.47 20.71 8.83
C MET A 1 1.18 19.51 9.42
N ILE A 2 0.99 18.31 8.88
CA ILE A 2 1.70 17.11 9.35
C ILE A 2 3.09 17.11 8.69
N PRO A 3 4.21 17.07 9.44
CA PRO A 3 5.54 16.98 8.86
C PRO A 3 5.71 15.68 8.08
N PHE A 4 6.27 15.74 6.88
CA PHE A 4 6.53 14.56 6.05
C PHE A 4 7.82 14.72 5.24
N VAL A 5 8.35 13.58 4.79
CA VAL A 5 9.38 13.48 3.76
C VAL A 5 8.85 12.56 2.66
N ALA A 6 8.99 12.96 1.41
CA ALA A 6 8.57 12.17 0.26
C ALA A 6 9.77 11.75 -0.60
N LEU A 7 9.65 10.56 -1.18
CA LEU A 7 10.58 10.01 -2.16
C LEU A 7 9.84 9.79 -3.48
N ASP A 8 10.44 10.20 -4.59
CA ASP A 8 9.96 9.86 -5.92
C ASP A 8 11.14 9.60 -6.87
N VAL A 9 10.93 8.71 -7.85
CA VAL A 9 11.92 8.41 -8.90
C VAL A 9 11.73 9.30 -10.12
N ASN A 10 10.64 10.07 -10.20
CA ASN A 10 10.40 11.04 -11.24
C ASN A 10 11.02 12.40 -10.85
N PRO A 11 12.05 12.87 -11.59
CA PRO A 11 12.72 14.13 -11.26
C PRO A 11 11.80 15.35 -11.42
N GLU A 12 10.77 15.29 -12.27
CA GLU A 12 9.80 16.38 -12.43
C GLU A 12 8.95 16.54 -11.16
N VAL A 13 8.45 15.43 -10.60
CA VAL A 13 7.69 15.43 -9.33
C VAL A 13 8.54 15.99 -8.19
N VAL A 14 9.82 15.62 -8.14
CA VAL A 14 10.77 16.14 -7.12
C VAL A 14 10.99 17.64 -7.29
N ARG A 15 11.20 18.11 -8.52
CA ARG A 15 11.39 19.53 -8.83
C ARG A 15 10.16 20.34 -8.42
N ASP A 16 8.99 19.92 -8.82
CA ASP A 16 7.73 20.63 -8.57
C ASP A 16 7.38 20.62 -7.07
N GLY A 17 7.65 19.51 -6.38
CA GLY A 17 7.51 19.41 -4.93
C GLY A 17 8.43 20.38 -4.17
N ARG A 18 9.71 20.47 -4.56
CA ARG A 18 10.66 21.39 -3.96
C ARG A 18 10.34 22.85 -4.25
N ALA A 19 9.88 23.17 -5.45
CA ALA A 19 9.43 24.52 -5.80
C ALA A 19 8.21 24.98 -4.98
N ALA A 20 7.44 24.03 -4.44
CA ALA A 20 6.34 24.26 -3.52
C ALA A 20 6.75 24.16 -2.03
N ASP A 21 8.03 24.31 -1.70
CA ASP A 21 8.60 24.22 -0.35
C ASP A 21 8.30 22.90 0.39
N LYS A 22 8.14 21.79 -0.35
CA LYS A 22 7.93 20.46 0.24
C LYS A 22 9.24 19.68 0.33
N SER A 23 9.37 18.89 1.39
CA SER A 23 10.49 17.96 1.61
C SER A 23 10.40 16.72 0.70
N VAL A 24 10.68 16.89 -0.59
CA VAL A 24 10.68 15.83 -1.60
C VAL A 24 12.10 15.54 -2.09
N PHE A 25 12.48 14.26 -2.14
CA PHE A 25 13.81 13.81 -2.56
C PHE A 25 13.71 12.78 -3.67
N PHE A 26 14.73 12.76 -4.52
CA PHE A 26 14.85 11.79 -5.59
C PHE A 26 15.40 10.46 -5.06
N GLY A 27 14.76 9.34 -5.39
CA GLY A 27 15.33 8.01 -5.24
C GLY A 27 14.33 6.86 -5.07
N ASP A 28 14.85 5.64 -5.07
CA ASP A 28 14.06 4.40 -4.97
C ASP A 28 13.70 4.09 -3.51
N ALA A 29 12.40 4.07 -3.20
CA ALA A 29 11.86 3.71 -1.89
C ALA A 29 12.15 2.26 -1.48
N GLY A 30 12.61 1.40 -2.41
CA GLY A 30 13.12 0.07 -2.09
C GLY A 30 14.52 0.06 -1.44
N SER A 31 15.27 1.16 -1.47
CA SER A 31 16.63 1.25 -0.93
C SER A 31 16.63 1.47 0.60
N PRO A 32 17.12 0.51 1.41
CA PRO A 32 17.18 0.66 2.87
C PRO A 32 18.09 1.83 3.28
N GLU A 33 19.19 2.02 2.56
CA GLU A 33 20.15 3.10 2.81
C GLU A 33 19.52 4.48 2.60
N LEU A 34 18.74 4.64 1.52
CA LEU A 34 18.03 5.88 1.23
C LEU A 34 16.96 6.15 2.28
N LEU A 35 16.15 5.14 2.62
CA LEU A 35 15.12 5.24 3.66
C LEU A 35 15.72 5.66 5.00
N LYS A 36 16.88 5.11 5.37
CA LYS A 36 17.61 5.52 6.58
C LYS A 36 18.08 6.98 6.50
N LYS A 37 18.64 7.41 5.36
CA LYS A 37 19.09 8.80 5.16
C LYS A 37 17.95 9.81 5.27
N VAL A 38 16.74 9.45 4.85
CA VAL A 38 15.55 10.31 4.99
C VAL A 38 14.86 10.19 6.35
N GLY A 39 15.42 9.41 7.28
CA GLY A 39 14.93 9.30 8.65
C GLY A 39 13.70 8.39 8.80
N ALA A 40 13.62 7.31 8.00
CA ALA A 40 12.54 6.33 8.14
C ALA A 40 12.49 5.71 9.55
N ASP A 41 13.64 5.49 10.18
CA ASP A 41 13.77 4.96 11.56
C ASP A 41 13.04 5.80 12.62
N ARG A 42 12.87 7.10 12.37
CA ARG A 42 12.19 8.06 13.25
C ARG A 42 10.78 8.42 12.77
N ALA A 43 10.32 7.85 11.66
CA ALA A 43 9.00 8.12 11.12
C ALA A 43 7.90 7.47 11.97
N SER A 44 6.77 8.17 12.17
CA SER A 44 5.61 7.59 12.85
C SER A 44 4.90 6.53 12.00
N CYS A 45 4.92 6.69 10.69
CA CYS A 45 4.40 5.73 9.72
C CYS A 45 4.99 6.00 8.32
N ALA A 46 4.82 5.04 7.43
CA ALA A 46 5.16 5.17 6.01
C ALA A 46 3.90 4.99 5.15
N ILE A 47 3.77 5.79 4.10
CA ILE A 47 2.75 5.62 3.06
C ILE A 47 3.47 5.26 1.76
N VAL A 48 3.12 4.12 1.19
CA VAL A 48 3.67 3.61 -0.08
C VAL A 48 2.57 3.67 -1.13
N ALA A 49 2.76 4.49 -2.16
CA ALA A 49 1.77 4.73 -3.20
C ALA A 49 2.39 4.72 -4.61
N LEU A 50 3.28 3.77 -4.85
CA LEU A 50 4.02 3.67 -6.11
C LEU A 50 3.14 3.06 -7.20
N SER A 51 3.43 3.41 -8.46
CA SER A 51 2.63 2.98 -9.61
C SER A 51 2.93 1.54 -10.05
N SER A 52 4.08 0.99 -9.69
CA SER A 52 4.48 -0.37 -10.03
C SER A 52 4.22 -1.31 -8.84
N PRO A 53 3.49 -2.43 -9.04
CA PRO A 53 3.34 -3.48 -8.04
C PRO A 53 4.67 -4.01 -7.48
N ALA A 54 5.69 -4.19 -8.33
CA ALA A 54 7.03 -4.61 -7.90
C ALA A 54 7.71 -3.56 -7.01
N ALA A 55 7.58 -2.27 -7.36
CA ALA A 55 8.14 -1.19 -6.56
C ALA A 55 7.43 -1.09 -5.19
N ASN A 56 6.10 -1.20 -5.16
CA ASN A 56 5.32 -1.25 -3.93
C ASN A 56 5.78 -2.41 -3.03
N TYR A 57 5.90 -3.61 -3.58
CA TYR A 57 6.36 -4.78 -2.83
C TYR A 57 7.74 -4.56 -2.21
N ARG A 58 8.73 -4.14 -3.02
CA ARG A 58 10.10 -3.90 -2.54
C ARG A 58 10.14 -2.84 -1.44
N ALA A 59 9.43 -1.72 -1.62
CA ALA A 59 9.37 -0.67 -0.60
C ALA A 59 8.74 -1.18 0.72
N VAL A 60 7.60 -1.88 0.64
CA VAL A 60 6.93 -2.43 1.83
C VAL A 60 7.81 -3.47 2.53
N TRP A 61 8.41 -4.39 1.77
CA TRP A 61 9.29 -5.42 2.33
C TRP A 61 10.52 -4.80 2.99
N THR A 62 11.17 -3.83 2.34
CA THR A 62 12.30 -3.11 2.91
C THR A 62 11.93 -2.37 4.20
N LEU A 63 10.78 -1.69 4.22
CA LEU A 63 10.27 -1.00 5.41
C LEU A 63 10.02 -1.99 6.56
N SER A 64 9.32 -3.07 6.28
CA SER A 64 9.02 -4.14 7.24
C SER A 64 10.28 -4.77 7.83
N LYS A 65 11.28 -5.07 6.98
CA LYS A 65 12.50 -5.76 7.38
C LYS A 65 13.48 -4.88 8.16
N ASN A 66 13.62 -3.60 7.79
CA ASN A 66 14.67 -2.72 8.31
C ASN A 66 14.16 -1.70 9.34
N PHE A 67 12.85 -1.42 9.37
CA PHE A 67 12.25 -0.37 10.17
C PHE A 67 10.97 -0.88 10.86
N SER A 68 11.11 -1.92 11.69
CA SER A 68 9.99 -2.64 12.32
C SER A 68 9.08 -1.78 13.21
N ASN A 69 9.56 -0.63 13.67
CA ASN A 69 8.79 0.36 14.41
C ASN A 69 7.87 1.22 13.53
N VAL A 70 8.03 1.18 12.20
CA VAL A 70 7.31 2.02 11.24
C VAL A 70 6.15 1.25 10.63
N GLN A 71 4.93 1.63 11.00
CA GLN A 71 3.74 1.05 10.39
C GLN A 71 3.60 1.53 8.94
N THR A 72 3.51 0.57 8.02
CA THR A 72 3.46 0.84 6.58
C THR A 72 2.05 0.69 6.03
N TYR A 73 1.55 1.72 5.38
CA TYR A 73 0.24 1.78 4.72
C TYR A 73 0.47 1.85 3.21
N VAL A 74 -0.25 1.05 2.44
CA VAL A 74 0.06 0.91 1.01
C VAL A 74 -1.18 0.98 0.12
N LYS A 75 -1.03 1.64 -1.02
CA LYS A 75 -1.98 1.62 -2.12
C LYS A 75 -1.75 0.37 -2.97
N ALA A 76 -2.79 -0.42 -3.19
CA ALA A 76 -2.76 -1.59 -4.06
C ALA A 76 -3.58 -1.38 -5.33
N ASP A 77 -3.17 -2.03 -6.42
CA ASP A 77 -3.87 -2.09 -7.70
C ASP A 77 -5.15 -2.96 -7.63
N GLY A 78 -5.21 -3.90 -6.69
CA GLY A 78 -6.38 -4.75 -6.49
C GLY A 78 -6.31 -5.58 -5.22
N VAL A 79 -7.26 -6.52 -5.09
CA VAL A 79 -7.36 -7.43 -3.93
C VAL A 79 -6.13 -8.33 -3.84
N GLU A 80 -5.71 -8.90 -4.97
CA GLU A 80 -4.60 -9.84 -5.06
C GLU A 80 -3.25 -9.19 -4.72
N GLY A 81 -2.92 -8.08 -5.36
CA GLY A 81 -1.74 -7.29 -5.03
C GLY A 81 -1.76 -6.84 -3.57
N GLY A 82 -2.94 -6.52 -3.04
CA GLY A 82 -3.08 -6.18 -1.63
C GLY A 82 -2.73 -7.32 -0.67
N LEU A 83 -3.13 -8.56 -0.95
CA LEU A 83 -2.77 -9.72 -0.14
C LEU A 83 -1.26 -9.97 -0.13
N ILE A 84 -0.60 -9.75 -1.28
CA ILE A 84 0.87 -9.86 -1.40
C ILE A 84 1.55 -8.80 -0.54
N LEU A 85 1.05 -7.56 -0.58
CA LEU A 85 1.60 -6.45 0.20
C LEU A 85 1.37 -6.60 1.71
N GLU A 86 0.25 -7.18 2.13
CA GLU A 86 0.04 -7.56 3.54
C GLU A 86 1.09 -8.57 4.00
N LYS A 87 1.37 -9.62 3.21
CA LYS A 87 2.43 -10.59 3.51
C LYS A 87 3.83 -9.97 3.53
N ALA A 88 4.06 -8.93 2.74
CA ALA A 88 5.31 -8.17 2.76
C ALA A 88 5.49 -7.33 4.05
N GLY A 89 4.43 -7.15 4.85
CA GLY A 89 4.47 -6.42 6.12
C GLY A 89 3.64 -5.14 6.15
N ALA A 90 2.76 -4.91 5.17
CA ALA A 90 1.85 -3.77 5.21
C ALA A 90 0.85 -3.90 6.36
N LYS A 91 0.70 -2.83 7.15
CA LYS A 91 -0.28 -2.73 8.23
C LYS A 91 -1.70 -2.66 7.72
N ALA A 92 -1.91 -1.90 6.65
CA ALA A 92 -3.19 -1.79 5.97
C ALA A 92 -2.98 -1.49 4.50
N VAL A 93 -3.87 -2.06 3.68
CA VAL A 93 -3.88 -1.89 2.25
C VAL A 93 -5.16 -1.20 1.82
N VAL A 94 -5.03 -0.26 0.89
CA VAL A 94 -6.15 0.45 0.28
C VAL A 94 -6.13 0.21 -1.23
N PRO A 95 -7.19 -0.37 -1.82
CA PRO A 95 -7.29 -0.49 -3.27
C PRO A 95 -7.44 0.87 -3.93
N GLU A 96 -6.67 1.14 -4.98
CA GLU A 96 -6.69 2.42 -5.68
C GLU A 96 -7.99 2.71 -6.41
N SER A 97 -8.64 1.66 -6.93
CA SER A 97 -9.82 1.77 -7.76
C SER A 97 -11.12 1.85 -6.96
N LEU A 98 -11.09 1.60 -5.64
CA LEU A 98 -12.30 1.53 -4.82
C LEU A 98 -13.05 2.87 -4.79
N GLU A 99 -12.39 3.94 -4.37
CA GLU A 99 -13.06 5.24 -4.22
C GLU A 99 -13.45 5.86 -5.57
N PRO A 100 -12.62 5.82 -6.63
CA PRO A 100 -13.05 6.25 -7.96
C PRO A 100 -14.26 5.47 -8.48
N SER A 101 -14.31 4.15 -8.28
CA SER A 101 -15.46 3.33 -8.69
C SER A 101 -16.73 3.66 -7.91
N LEU A 102 -16.61 3.97 -6.62
CA LEU A 102 -17.72 4.44 -5.80
C LEU A 102 -18.24 5.80 -6.25
N GLN A 103 -17.34 6.72 -6.65
CA GLN A 103 -17.74 8.02 -7.19
C GLN A 103 -18.49 7.87 -8.52
N LEU A 104 -18.02 6.98 -9.40
CA LEU A 104 -18.70 6.65 -10.65
C LEU A 104 -20.09 6.04 -10.38
N ALA A 105 -20.18 5.07 -9.47
CA ALA A 105 -21.45 4.48 -9.07
C ALA A 105 -22.41 5.56 -8.52
N ALA A 106 -21.92 6.45 -7.65
CA ALA A 106 -22.73 7.54 -7.12
C ALA A 106 -23.26 8.46 -8.23
N ALA A 107 -22.46 8.77 -9.25
CA ALA A 107 -22.92 9.53 -10.41
C ALA A 107 -24.04 8.81 -11.18
N CYS A 108 -23.88 7.51 -11.46
CA CYS A 108 -24.92 6.71 -12.12
C CYS A 108 -26.24 6.64 -11.31
N LEU A 109 -26.15 6.55 -9.98
CA LEU A 109 -27.33 6.50 -9.11
C LEU A 109 -28.04 7.86 -9.04
N ARG A 110 -27.31 8.97 -9.14
CA ARG A 110 -27.90 10.32 -9.25
C ARG A 110 -28.71 10.47 -10.53
N GLU A 111 -28.17 9.99 -11.67
CA GLU A 111 -28.90 9.99 -12.94
C GLU A 111 -30.16 9.12 -12.90
N SER A 112 -30.11 8.03 -12.14
CA SER A 112 -31.27 7.17 -11.86
C SER A 112 -32.32 7.80 -10.91
N LYS A 113 -32.17 9.08 -10.56
CA LYS A 113 -33.07 9.85 -9.68
C LYS A 113 -33.24 9.26 -8.27
N MET A 114 -32.24 8.53 -7.78
CA MET A 114 -32.23 8.08 -6.38
C MET A 114 -32.02 9.26 -5.42
N SER A 115 -32.56 9.15 -4.22
CA SER A 115 -32.38 10.21 -3.22
C SER A 115 -30.91 10.31 -2.79
N PRO A 116 -30.38 11.51 -2.48
CA PRO A 116 -29.02 11.67 -1.98
C PRO A 116 -28.72 10.83 -0.73
N ASN A 117 -29.73 10.62 0.13
CA ASN A 117 -29.60 9.80 1.32
C ASN A 117 -29.41 8.33 0.97
N ASP A 118 -30.22 7.79 0.05
CA ASP A 118 -30.10 6.39 -0.38
C ASP A 118 -28.77 6.12 -1.08
N ILE A 119 -28.31 7.07 -1.90
CA ILE A 119 -26.99 6.98 -2.55
C ILE A 119 -25.88 6.94 -1.49
N THR A 120 -25.93 7.81 -0.49
CA THR A 120 -24.93 7.85 0.59
C THR A 120 -24.92 6.53 1.36
N VAL A 121 -26.10 6.02 1.75
CA VAL A 121 -26.23 4.74 2.46
C VAL A 121 -25.71 3.58 1.62
N ALA A 122 -26.03 3.54 0.32
CA ALA A 122 -25.58 2.48 -0.59
C ALA A 122 -24.05 2.48 -0.75
N ILE A 123 -23.46 3.66 -1.02
CA ILE A 123 -22.02 3.85 -1.19
C ILE A 123 -21.25 3.51 0.09
N ASP A 124 -21.70 4.00 1.24
CA ASP A 124 -21.05 3.74 2.53
C ASP A 124 -21.17 2.26 2.94
N THR A 125 -22.28 1.62 2.60
CA THR A 125 -22.46 0.19 2.85
C THR A 125 -21.53 -0.63 1.97
N TYR A 126 -21.42 -0.30 0.68
CA TYR A 126 -20.49 -0.98 -0.22
C TYR A 126 -19.03 -0.77 0.21
N ARG A 127 -18.63 0.47 0.53
CA ARG A 127 -17.28 0.80 1.02
C ARG A 127 -16.91 -0.03 2.24
N ARG A 128 -17.79 -0.08 3.25
CA ARG A 128 -17.56 -0.86 4.48
C ARG A 128 -17.45 -2.35 4.20
N ASN A 129 -18.28 -2.90 3.31
CA ASN A 129 -18.24 -4.31 2.97
C ASN A 129 -16.95 -4.69 2.25
N GLN A 130 -16.52 -3.91 1.25
CA GLN A 130 -15.27 -4.17 0.52
C GLN A 130 -14.04 -4.12 1.44
N LEU A 131 -13.94 -3.10 2.30
CA LEU A 131 -12.84 -2.99 3.27
C LEU A 131 -12.85 -4.14 4.29
N LYS A 132 -14.04 -4.66 4.67
CA LYS A 132 -14.16 -5.85 5.52
C LYS A 132 -13.73 -7.13 4.79
N MET A 133 -14.03 -7.27 3.50
CA MET A 133 -13.64 -8.45 2.71
C MET A 133 -12.12 -8.55 2.58
N LEU A 134 -11.44 -7.44 2.32
CA LEU A 134 -9.97 -7.38 2.34
C LEU A 134 -9.41 -7.85 3.69
N LYS A 135 -9.94 -7.31 4.79
CA LYS A 135 -9.56 -7.73 6.15
C LYS A 135 -9.87 -9.19 6.47
N LYS A 136 -10.84 -9.83 5.80
CA LYS A 136 -11.22 -11.24 6.01
C LYS A 136 -10.44 -12.19 5.11
N SER A 137 -10.02 -11.76 3.93
CA SER A 137 -9.09 -12.51 3.07
C SER A 137 -7.72 -12.67 3.73
N ARG A 138 -7.38 -11.75 4.65
CA ARG A 138 -6.28 -11.85 5.63
C ARG A 138 -6.21 -13.18 6.40
N SER A 139 -7.33 -13.89 6.56
CA SER A 139 -7.42 -15.09 7.41
C SER A 139 -7.79 -16.40 6.69
N ARG A 140 -7.90 -16.44 5.35
CA ARG A 140 -8.47 -17.61 4.63
C ARG A 140 -7.73 -18.17 3.41
N GLY A 141 -6.55 -17.70 3.00
CA GLY A 141 -5.92 -18.20 1.76
C GLY A 141 -4.40 -18.34 1.81
N PHE A 142 -3.91 -19.58 1.85
CA PHE A 142 -2.48 -19.91 2.02
C PHE A 142 -1.84 -20.69 0.83
N ALA A 143 -2.53 -21.12 -0.22
CA ALA A 143 -2.02 -22.25 -1.02
C ALA A 143 -1.51 -22.04 -2.46
N ASP A 144 -1.61 -20.89 -3.15
CA ASP A 144 -1.47 -20.92 -4.63
C ASP A 144 -0.74 -19.75 -5.33
N TYR A 145 0.25 -19.10 -4.69
CA TYR A 145 0.85 -17.88 -5.25
C TYR A 145 2.38 -17.84 -5.40
N SER A 146 3.05 -18.99 -5.29
CA SER A 146 4.52 -19.11 -5.45
C SER A 146 5.04 -18.82 -6.87
N SER A 147 4.17 -18.55 -7.84
CA SER A 147 4.54 -18.42 -9.25
C SER A 147 4.52 -16.99 -9.82
N VAL A 148 4.11 -15.97 -9.04
CA VAL A 148 4.12 -14.58 -9.54
C VAL A 148 5.51 -13.97 -9.35
N ASN A 149 6.29 -14.01 -10.43
CA ASN A 149 7.66 -13.51 -10.47
C ASN A 149 7.72 -11.97 -10.44
N TYR A 150 7.76 -11.40 -9.24
CA TYR A 150 8.07 -10.00 -9.00
C TYR A 150 9.58 -9.74 -9.12
N GLY A 151 10.10 -9.77 -10.35
CA GLY A 151 11.43 -9.24 -10.66
C GLY A 151 12.61 -9.98 -10.02
N GLY A 152 12.58 -11.32 -10.01
CA GLY A 152 13.80 -12.12 -9.80
C GLY A 152 14.21 -12.39 -8.36
N VAL A 153 13.34 -12.17 -7.37
CA VAL A 153 13.57 -12.66 -6.01
C VAL A 153 12.75 -13.95 -5.83
N SER A 154 13.41 -15.10 -5.98
CA SER A 154 12.82 -16.39 -5.65
C SER A 154 12.43 -16.43 -4.17
N ALA A 155 11.23 -16.91 -3.87
CA ALA A 155 10.73 -17.11 -2.50
C ALA A 155 11.50 -18.19 -1.71
N ASP A 156 12.47 -18.87 -2.35
CA ASP A 156 13.22 -20.02 -1.82
C ASP A 156 14.34 -19.66 -0.82
N GLN A 157 14.23 -18.54 -0.10
CA GLN A 157 15.21 -18.15 0.94
C GLN A 157 14.56 -17.85 2.29
N VAL A 158 13.31 -18.25 2.51
CA VAL A 158 12.70 -18.23 3.85
C VAL A 158 12.75 -19.65 4.43
N SER A 159 13.92 -20.06 4.90
CA SER A 159 14.00 -21.16 5.87
C SER A 159 13.43 -20.66 7.19
N VAL A 160 12.29 -21.23 7.58
CA VAL A 160 11.77 -21.10 8.94
C VAL A 160 12.56 -22.09 9.77
N ASP A 161 13.48 -21.60 10.60
CA ASP A 161 14.07 -22.41 11.66
C ASP A 161 12.95 -22.76 12.66
N GLU A 162 12.51 -24.01 12.65
CA GLU A 162 11.70 -24.59 13.71
C GLU A 162 12.58 -24.82 14.94
N ASP A 163 12.67 -23.83 15.83
CA ASP A 163 13.10 -24.08 17.20
C ASP A 163 11.93 -24.65 17.99
N VAL A 164 11.90 -25.99 18.06
CA VAL A 164 11.19 -26.76 19.07
C VAL A 164 11.92 -26.56 20.40
N SER A 165 11.32 -25.81 21.31
CA SER A 165 11.76 -25.75 22.71
C SER A 165 11.43 -27.07 23.42
N ALA A 166 12.36 -27.46 24.29
CA ALA A 166 12.39 -28.60 25.21
C ALA A 166 11.07 -29.00 25.89
#